data_AF-A0A3B9Q256-F1
#
_entry.id   AF-A0A3B9Q256-F1
#
_cell.length_a   1.000
_cell.length_b   1.000
_cell.length_c   1.000
_cell.angle_alpha   90.00
_cell.angle_beta   90.00
_cell.angle_gamma   90.00
#
_symmetry.space_group_name_H-M   'P 1'
#
loop_
_entity.id
_entity.type
_entity.pdbx_description
1 polymer ?
#
loop_
_entity_poly.entity_id
_entity_poly.type
_entity_poly.pdbx_seq_one_letter_code
_entity_poly.pdbx_strand_id
1 'polypeptide(L)'
;QQWKTITSYLTKREREHKEHVIGEGINTDFVYDRTRLLDAIGKEAERVVKSYDKHNEASQIAENAKNAVTASMAVEIGAVGLGALITILASTAAADITGIIAASVVAALGLFIVPTKRRKAKTELHEKLAALRVKLVKSLTDEFEKEIKQSQQRIEDAISPYTRFIRAETNNIEKIQAELKEASVEIYKLQTEVESW
;
A
#
# COMPACT_ATOMS: atom_id res chain seq x y z
N GLN A 1 -9.57 -19.97 7.06
CA GLN A 1 -9.26 -21.21 7.81
C GLN A 1 -7.76 -21.32 8.09
N GLN A 2 -6.88 -21.19 7.08
CA GLN A 2 -5.42 -21.33 7.23
C GLN A 2 -4.76 -20.34 8.20
N TRP A 3 -5.25 -19.10 8.28
CA TRP A 3 -4.68 -18.07 9.17
C TRP A 3 -4.77 -18.42 10.65
N LYS A 4 -5.93 -18.97 11.09
CA LYS A 4 -6.12 -19.44 12.47
C LYS A 4 -5.15 -20.57 12.85
N THR A 5 -4.77 -21.40 11.88
CA THR A 5 -3.82 -22.52 12.09
C THR A 5 -2.41 -22.00 12.32
N ILE A 6 -1.98 -20.99 11.56
CA ILE A 6 -0.66 -20.37 11.70
C ILE A 6 -0.54 -19.63 13.04
N THR A 7 -1.58 -18.89 13.45
CA THR A 7 -1.59 -18.22 14.76
C THR A 7 -1.49 -19.23 15.89
N SER A 8 -2.25 -20.33 15.84
CA SER A 8 -2.20 -21.37 16.87
C SER A 8 -0.85 -22.07 16.99
N TYR A 9 -0.14 -22.25 15.86
CA TYR A 9 1.19 -22.86 15.83
C TYR A 9 2.25 -21.95 16.49
N LEU A 10 2.15 -20.64 16.27
CA LEU A 10 3.06 -19.66 16.87
C LEU A 10 2.87 -19.54 18.39
N THR A 11 1.61 -19.53 18.86
CA THR A 11 1.29 -19.47 20.30
C THR A 11 1.76 -20.73 21.05
N LYS A 12 1.74 -21.90 20.39
CA LYS A 12 2.19 -23.15 21.00
C LYS A 12 3.71 -23.18 21.22
N ARG A 13 4.49 -22.69 20.25
CA ARG A 13 5.96 -22.62 20.32
C ARG A 13 6.46 -21.57 21.32
N GLU A 14 5.71 -20.49 21.53
CA GLU A 14 6.02 -19.46 22.54
C GLU A 14 5.96 -20.02 23.97
N ARG A 15 5.02 -20.92 24.25
CA ARG A 15 4.82 -21.52 25.57
C ARG A 15 5.93 -22.50 25.96
N GLU A 16 6.57 -23.16 24.99
CA GLU A 16 7.66 -24.12 25.20
C GLU A 16 9.02 -23.46 25.52
N HIS A 17 9.17 -22.15 25.28
CA HIS A 17 10.43 -21.41 25.53
C HIS A 17 10.34 -20.36 26.64
N LYS A 18 9.28 -20.37 27.46
CA LYS A 18 9.06 -19.41 28.55
C LYS A 18 10.09 -19.49 29.69
N GLU A 19 10.71 -20.65 29.93
CA GLU A 19 11.64 -20.84 31.07
C GLU A 19 13.03 -20.23 30.86
N HIS A 20 13.38 -19.73 29.67
CA HIS A 20 14.71 -19.19 29.37
C HIS A 20 14.74 -17.67 29.12
N VAL A 21 13.65 -16.95 29.40
CA VAL A 21 13.57 -15.50 29.18
C VAL A 21 13.65 -14.79 30.53
N ILE A 22 14.87 -14.41 30.92
CA ILE A 22 15.15 -13.59 32.10
C ILE A 22 14.78 -12.13 31.78
N GLY A 23 13.84 -11.54 32.53
CA GLY A 23 13.44 -10.13 32.45
C GLY A 23 11.93 -9.90 32.36
N GLU A 24 11.22 -10.03 33.48
CA GLU A 24 9.74 -10.01 33.57
C GLU A 24 9.06 -8.62 33.39
N GLY A 25 9.80 -7.53 33.16
CA GLY A 25 9.22 -6.18 33.14
C GLY A 25 9.11 -5.47 31.79
N ILE A 26 9.92 -5.83 30.78
CA ILE A 26 10.11 -5.00 29.56
C ILE A 26 9.53 -5.68 28.29
N ASN A 27 9.34 -7.01 28.32
CA ASN A 27 8.88 -7.78 27.16
C ASN A 27 7.35 -7.90 27.04
N THR A 28 6.58 -7.55 28.07
CA THR A 28 5.11 -7.65 28.06
C THR A 28 4.46 -6.61 27.14
N ASP A 29 5.00 -5.40 27.06
CA ASP A 29 4.47 -4.31 26.23
C ASP A 29 4.72 -4.55 24.74
N PHE A 30 5.87 -5.13 24.39
CA PHE A 30 6.22 -5.47 23.00
C PHE A 30 5.35 -6.59 22.40
N VAL A 31 4.96 -7.58 23.22
CA VAL A 31 4.09 -8.70 22.79
C VAL A 31 2.63 -8.24 22.64
N TYR A 32 2.19 -7.28 23.46
CA TYR A 32 0.85 -6.71 23.38
C TYR A 32 0.63 -5.91 22.09
N ASP A 33 1.62 -5.11 21.67
CA ASP A 33 1.47 -4.25 20.50
C ASP A 33 1.35 -5.03 19.18
N ARG A 34 2.05 -6.16 19.06
CA ARG A 34 1.99 -7.01 17.85
C ARG A 34 0.61 -7.63 17.65
N THR A 35 -0.03 -8.08 18.74
CA THR A 35 -1.36 -8.70 18.68
C THR A 35 -2.42 -7.67 18.27
N ARG A 36 -2.29 -6.43 18.75
CA ARG A 36 -3.17 -5.31 18.44
C ARG A 36 -3.05 -4.84 16.98
N LEU A 37 -1.83 -4.79 16.44
CA LEU A 37 -1.60 -4.45 15.03
C LEU A 37 -2.16 -5.52 14.08
N LEU A 38 -2.00 -6.80 14.41
CA LEU A 38 -2.53 -7.90 13.60
C LEU A 38 -4.07 -7.95 13.62
N ASP A 39 -4.70 -7.63 14.75
CA ASP A 39 -6.15 -7.50 14.86
C ASP A 39 -6.68 -6.29 14.06
N ALA A 40 -5.98 -5.15 14.11
CA ALA A 40 -6.32 -3.96 13.33
C ALA A 40 -6.26 -4.20 11.81
N ILE A 41 -5.20 -4.86 11.34
CA ILE A 41 -5.04 -5.23 9.92
C ILE A 41 -6.13 -6.24 9.51
N GLY A 42 -6.45 -7.21 10.36
CA GLY A 42 -7.50 -8.20 10.11
C GLY A 42 -8.87 -7.56 9.93
N LYS A 43 -9.25 -6.63 10.82
CA LYS A 43 -10.51 -5.88 10.75
C LYS A 43 -10.60 -4.99 9.52
N GLU A 44 -9.50 -4.35 9.15
CA GLU A 44 -9.44 -3.49 7.98
C GLU A 44 -9.57 -4.29 6.68
N ALA A 45 -8.87 -5.42 6.58
CA ALA A 45 -8.98 -6.33 5.44
C ALA A 45 -10.39 -6.93 5.32
N GLU A 46 -11.01 -7.32 6.45
CA GLU A 46 -12.39 -7.81 6.47
C GLU A 46 -13.38 -6.73 6.05
N ARG A 47 -13.17 -5.47 6.48
CA ARG A 47 -14.00 -4.32 6.09
C ARG A 47 -13.93 -4.05 4.58
N VAL A 48 -12.74 -4.05 4.00
CA VAL A 48 -12.53 -3.84 2.55
C VAL A 48 -13.19 -4.95 1.74
N VAL A 49 -13.04 -6.21 2.15
CA VAL A 49 -13.68 -7.36 1.49
C VAL A 49 -15.19 -7.31 1.62
N LYS A 50 -15.72 -6.91 2.80
CA LYS A 50 -17.16 -6.81 3.04
C LYS A 50 -17.80 -5.62 2.31
N SER A 51 -17.04 -4.56 2.03
CA SER A 51 -17.49 -3.42 1.23
C SER A 51 -17.47 -3.67 -0.28
N TYR A 52 -16.86 -4.76 -0.74
CA TYR A 52 -16.75 -5.08 -2.16
C TYR A 52 -17.99 -5.81 -2.65
N ASP A 53 -18.95 -5.07 -3.22
CA ASP A 53 -20.11 -5.62 -3.92
C ASP A 53 -19.87 -5.61 -5.42
N LYS A 54 -19.52 -6.79 -5.95
CA LYS A 54 -19.24 -7.03 -7.37
C LYS A 54 -20.39 -6.60 -8.29
N HIS A 55 -21.65 -6.66 -7.84
CA HIS A 55 -22.80 -6.30 -8.67
C HIS A 55 -22.95 -4.79 -8.80
N ASN A 56 -22.75 -4.07 -7.69
CA ASN A 56 -22.80 -2.61 -7.67
C ASN A 56 -21.62 -2.02 -8.47
N GLU A 57 -20.42 -2.58 -8.32
CA GLU A 57 -19.22 -2.17 -9.07
C GLU A 57 -19.40 -2.36 -10.58
N ALA A 58 -19.97 -3.49 -11.00
CA ALA A 58 -20.24 -3.78 -12.41
C ALA A 58 -21.30 -2.83 -13.00
N SER A 59 -22.36 -2.52 -12.25
CA SER A 59 -23.37 -1.54 -12.66
C SER A 59 -22.78 -0.14 -12.82
N GLN A 60 -21.89 0.26 -11.90
CA GLN A 60 -21.23 1.56 -11.93
C GLN A 60 -20.24 1.68 -13.11
N ILE A 61 -19.52 0.61 -13.43
CA ILE A 61 -18.66 0.54 -14.63
C ILE A 61 -19.51 0.64 -15.91
N ALA A 62 -20.64 -0.08 -15.98
CA ALA A 62 -21.53 -0.04 -17.13
C ALA A 62 -22.17 1.35 -17.34
N GLU A 63 -22.58 2.00 -16.25
CA GLU A 63 -23.13 3.35 -16.29
C GLU A 63 -22.09 4.39 -16.70
N ASN A 64 -20.86 4.29 -16.18
CA ASN A 64 -19.76 5.15 -16.58
C ASN A 64 -19.37 4.96 -18.05
N ALA A 65 -19.37 3.72 -18.54
CA ALA A 65 -19.13 3.42 -19.95
C ALA A 65 -20.24 4.01 -20.86
N LYS A 66 -21.51 3.86 -20.48
CA LYS A 66 -22.67 4.46 -21.16
C LYS A 66 -22.57 5.99 -21.20
N ASN A 67 -22.21 6.61 -20.07
CA ASN A 67 -22.07 8.06 -19.97
C ASN A 67 -20.88 8.59 -20.78
N ALA A 68 -19.77 7.86 -20.83
CA ALA A 68 -18.62 8.20 -21.67
C ALA A 68 -18.95 8.15 -23.17
N VAL A 69 -19.72 7.14 -23.60
CA VAL A 69 -20.23 7.05 -24.98
C VAL A 69 -21.18 8.22 -25.28
N THR A 70 -22.08 8.54 -24.34
CA THR A 70 -23.04 9.65 -24.48
C THR A 70 -22.33 11.01 -24.54
N ALA A 71 -21.33 11.26 -23.71
CA ALA A 71 -20.54 12.50 -23.73
C ALA A 71 -19.73 12.64 -25.02
N SER A 72 -19.24 11.51 -25.57
CA SER A 72 -18.53 11.49 -26.85
C SER A 72 -19.44 11.82 -28.04
N MET A 73 -20.77 11.63 -27.91
CA MET A 73 -21.76 12.01 -28.92
C MET A 73 -21.97 13.53 -29.02
N ALA A 74 -21.60 14.32 -28.00
CA ALA A 74 -21.76 15.77 -28.02
C ALA A 74 -20.60 16.51 -28.74
N VAL A 75 -19.48 15.83 -28.99
CA VAL A 75 -18.22 16.45 -29.46
C VAL A 75 -18.03 16.35 -30.98
N GLU A 76 -18.82 15.55 -31.69
CA GLU A 76 -18.71 15.47 -33.15
C GLU A 76 -19.62 16.50 -33.83
N ILE A 77 -18.98 17.58 -34.27
CA ILE A 77 -19.42 18.61 -35.21
C ILE A 77 -20.39 17.99 -36.24
N GLY A 78 -21.70 18.17 -36.02
CA GLY A 78 -22.75 17.70 -36.94
C GLY A 78 -23.90 16.89 -36.33
N ALA A 79 -24.46 17.33 -35.19
CA ALA A 79 -25.86 17.17 -34.73
C ALA A 79 -26.63 15.83 -34.90
N VAL A 80 -25.98 14.70 -35.23
CA VAL A 80 -26.63 13.38 -35.34
C VAL A 80 -25.76 12.36 -34.63
N GLY A 81 -26.16 11.99 -33.40
CA GLY A 81 -25.47 10.96 -32.64
C GLY A 81 -25.53 9.60 -33.35
N LEU A 82 -24.54 8.73 -33.10
CA LEU A 82 -24.48 7.36 -33.65
C LEU A 82 -25.80 6.59 -33.53
N GLY A 83 -26.56 6.77 -32.44
CA GLY A 83 -27.89 6.16 -32.27
C GLY A 83 -28.96 6.69 -33.24
N ALA A 84 -28.92 7.97 -33.61
CA ALA A 84 -29.80 8.54 -34.61
C ALA A 84 -29.41 8.09 -36.03
N LEU A 85 -28.11 7.96 -36.33
CA LEU A 85 -27.64 7.36 -37.59
C LEU A 85 -28.08 5.90 -37.72
N ILE A 86 -27.92 5.09 -36.67
CA ILE A 86 -28.36 3.70 -36.65
C ILE A 86 -29.88 3.61 -36.83
N THR A 87 -30.66 4.49 -36.19
CA THR A 87 -32.13 4.53 -36.32
C THR A 87 -32.57 4.96 -37.72
N ILE A 88 -31.95 5.99 -38.30
CA ILE A 88 -32.22 6.44 -39.67
C ILE A 88 -31.89 5.31 -40.66
N LEU A 89 -30.73 4.67 -40.53
CA LEU A 89 -30.32 3.52 -41.37
C LEU A 89 -31.26 2.33 -41.22
N ALA A 90 -31.69 2.01 -40.00
CA ALA A 90 -32.65 0.94 -39.74
C ALA A 90 -34.03 1.26 -40.35
N SER A 91 -34.47 2.51 -40.30
CA SER A 91 -35.75 2.94 -40.89
C SER A 91 -35.70 3.04 -42.43
N THR A 92 -34.54 3.38 -43.02
CA THR A 92 -34.35 3.46 -44.48
C THR A 92 -34.04 2.09 -45.10
N ALA A 93 -33.55 1.13 -44.33
CA ALA A 93 -33.45 -0.27 -44.75
C ALA A 93 -34.81 -0.95 -44.97
N ALA A 94 -35.90 -0.36 -44.48
CA ALA A 94 -37.27 -0.86 -44.68
C ALA A 94 -37.93 -0.40 -46.00
N ALA A 95 -37.25 0.41 -46.82
CA ALA A 95 -37.76 0.90 -48.11
C ALA A 95 -36.86 0.48 -49.28
N ASP A 96 -37.48 0.08 -50.40
CA ASP A 96 -36.82 -0.45 -51.61
C ASP A 96 -35.64 0.39 -52.14
N ILE A 97 -34.60 -0.29 -52.66
CA ILE A 97 -33.39 0.12 -53.43
C ILE A 97 -32.59 1.34 -52.89
N THR A 98 -33.26 2.42 -52.51
CA THR A 98 -32.72 3.62 -51.86
C THR A 98 -32.01 3.34 -50.53
N GLY A 99 -32.46 2.36 -49.74
CA GLY A 99 -31.78 1.93 -48.52
C GLY A 99 -30.36 1.38 -48.75
N ILE A 100 -30.14 0.68 -49.87
CA ILE A 100 -28.82 0.16 -50.26
C ILE A 100 -27.90 1.30 -50.68
N ILE A 101 -28.42 2.27 -51.45
CA ILE A 101 -27.66 3.45 -51.89
C ILE A 101 -27.26 4.29 -50.66
N ALA A 102 -28.19 4.58 -49.76
CA ALA A 102 -27.92 5.31 -48.52
C ALA A 102 -26.89 4.58 -47.64
N ALA A 103 -27.05 3.27 -47.44
CA ALA A 103 -26.10 2.45 -46.69
C ALA A 103 -24.70 2.44 -47.35
N SER A 104 -24.63 2.41 -48.68
CA SER A 104 -23.36 2.40 -49.41
C SER A 104 -22.61 3.74 -49.31
N VAL A 105 -23.32 4.87 -49.31
CA VAL A 105 -22.72 6.20 -49.07
C VAL A 105 -22.19 6.30 -47.64
N VAL A 106 -22.96 5.86 -46.65
CA VAL A 106 -22.51 5.86 -45.25
C VAL A 106 -21.33 4.91 -45.04
N ALA A 107 -21.35 3.72 -45.66
CA ALA A 107 -20.25 2.77 -45.61
C ALA A 107 -18.98 3.33 -46.28
N ALA A 108 -19.09 4.01 -47.40
CA ALA A 108 -17.96 4.64 -48.09
C ALA A 108 -17.33 5.77 -47.25
N LEU A 109 -18.16 6.62 -46.63
CA LEU A 109 -17.70 7.66 -45.71
C LEU A 109 -17.05 7.05 -44.46
N GLY A 110 -17.65 6.01 -43.90
CA GLY A 110 -17.09 5.24 -42.79
C GLY A 110 -15.73 4.64 -43.13
N LEU A 111 -15.58 4.04 -44.32
CA LEU A 111 -14.32 3.47 -44.79
C LEU A 111 -13.20 4.50 -44.95
N PHE A 112 -13.52 5.77 -45.22
CA PHE A 112 -12.51 6.83 -45.33
C PHE A 112 -12.15 7.48 -43.98
N ILE A 113 -13.14 7.67 -43.09
CA ILE A 113 -12.94 8.38 -41.80
C ILE A 113 -12.43 7.44 -40.71
N VAL A 114 -12.94 6.21 -40.63
CA VAL A 114 -12.62 5.26 -39.56
C VAL A 114 -11.13 4.90 -39.50
N PRO A 115 -10.38 4.70 -40.61
CA PRO A 115 -8.96 4.35 -40.54
C PRO A 115 -8.11 5.45 -39.88
N THR A 116 -8.37 6.72 -40.20
CA THR A 116 -7.59 7.84 -39.68
C THR A 116 -7.92 8.12 -38.22
N LYS A 117 -9.21 8.08 -37.85
CA LYS A 117 -9.67 8.16 -36.45
C LYS A 117 -9.11 7.01 -35.61
N ARG A 118 -9.11 5.78 -36.13
CA ARG A 118 -8.53 4.61 -35.46
C ARG A 118 -7.03 4.76 -35.23
N ARG A 119 -6.28 5.29 -36.20
CA ARG A 119 -4.84 5.57 -36.05
C ARG A 119 -4.60 6.64 -34.98
N LYS A 120 -5.33 7.76 -35.03
CA LYS A 120 -5.21 8.84 -34.05
C LYS A 120 -5.51 8.36 -32.62
N ALA A 121 -6.58 7.59 -32.44
CA ALA A 121 -6.94 7.03 -31.13
C ALA A 121 -5.87 6.07 -30.58
N LYS A 122 -5.23 5.27 -31.45
CA LYS A 122 -4.10 4.41 -31.04
C LYS A 122 -2.89 5.24 -30.60
N THR A 123 -2.53 6.28 -31.34
CA THR A 123 -1.41 7.17 -30.99
C THR A 123 -1.67 7.87 -29.65
N GLU A 124 -2.86 8.46 -29.48
CA GLU A 124 -3.24 9.14 -28.24
C GLU A 124 -3.24 8.19 -27.03
N LEU A 125 -3.72 6.95 -27.21
CA LEU A 125 -3.67 5.92 -26.17
C LEU A 125 -2.22 5.59 -25.79
N HIS A 126 -1.33 5.43 -26.77
CA HIS A 126 0.09 5.16 -26.50
C HIS A 126 0.75 6.32 -25.76
N GLU A 127 0.47 7.57 -26.14
CA GLU A 127 0.97 8.75 -25.43
C GLU A 127 0.47 8.80 -23.98
N LYS A 128 -0.82 8.56 -23.75
CA LYS A 128 -1.41 8.52 -22.41
C LYS A 128 -0.82 7.40 -21.56
N LEU A 129 -0.61 6.21 -22.13
CA LEU A 129 0.02 5.09 -21.42
C LEU A 129 1.49 5.37 -21.07
N ALA A 130 2.24 6.01 -21.97
CA ALA A 130 3.62 6.41 -21.70
C ALA A 130 3.68 7.45 -20.57
N ALA A 131 2.83 8.47 -20.62
CA ALA A 131 2.72 9.49 -19.57
C ALA A 131 2.30 8.89 -18.22
N LEU A 132 1.32 7.98 -18.23
CA LEU A 132 0.86 7.27 -17.04
C LEU A 132 1.99 6.45 -16.42
N ARG A 133 2.75 5.71 -17.23
CA ARG A 133 3.90 4.92 -16.76
C ARG A 133 4.93 5.81 -16.07
N VAL A 134 5.30 6.93 -16.70
CA VAL A 134 6.27 7.88 -16.12
C VAL A 134 5.77 8.42 -14.80
N LYS A 135 4.50 8.86 -14.74
CA LYS A 135 3.88 9.38 -13.52
C LYS A 135 3.85 8.34 -12.40
N LEU A 136 3.49 7.09 -12.71
CA LEU A 136 3.41 6.00 -11.75
C LEU A 136 4.78 5.67 -11.16
N VAL A 137 5.81 5.52 -12.01
CA VAL A 137 7.18 5.26 -11.55
C VAL A 137 7.65 6.39 -10.66
N LYS A 138 7.45 7.65 -11.08
CA LYS A 138 7.84 8.80 -10.28
C LYS A 138 7.15 8.81 -8.90
N SER A 139 5.83 8.68 -8.87
CA SER A 139 5.09 8.68 -7.60
C SER A 139 5.48 7.53 -6.67
N LEU A 140 5.73 6.33 -7.21
CA LEU A 140 6.21 5.20 -6.42
C LEU A 140 7.62 5.46 -5.87
N THR A 141 8.53 5.99 -6.68
CA THR A 141 9.88 6.34 -6.22
C THR A 141 9.84 7.41 -5.14
N ASP A 142 9.06 8.48 -5.33
CA ASP A 142 8.92 9.57 -4.37
C ASP A 142 8.38 9.06 -3.02
N GLU A 143 7.34 8.20 -3.04
CA GLU A 143 6.77 7.65 -1.82
C GLU A 143 7.71 6.64 -1.15
N PHE A 144 8.43 5.81 -1.92
CA PHE A 144 9.44 4.91 -1.35
C PHE A 144 10.59 5.68 -0.69
N GLU A 145 11.08 6.76 -1.30
CA GLU A 145 12.15 7.56 -0.71
C GLU A 145 11.69 8.20 0.61
N LYS A 146 10.47 8.72 0.63
CA LYS A 146 9.84 9.28 1.82
C LYS A 146 9.66 8.22 2.91
N GLU A 147 9.17 7.03 2.58
CA GLU A 147 8.96 5.95 3.53
C GLU A 147 10.28 5.42 4.09
N ILE A 148 11.35 5.34 3.29
CA ILE A 148 12.70 4.98 3.75
C ILE A 148 13.18 5.98 4.81
N LYS A 149 13.07 7.29 4.54
CA LYS A 149 13.47 8.34 5.50
C LYS A 149 12.66 8.25 6.80
N GLN A 150 11.34 8.05 6.69
CA GLN A 150 10.49 7.88 7.87
C GLN A 150 10.82 6.60 8.66
N SER A 151 11.10 5.50 7.96
CA SER A 151 11.49 4.23 8.57
C SER A 151 12.81 4.34 9.34
N GLN A 152 13.80 5.01 8.76
CA GLN A 152 15.08 5.28 9.45
C GLN A 152 14.86 6.09 10.74
N GLN A 153 14.07 7.16 10.69
CA GLN A 153 13.74 7.95 11.88
C GLN A 153 13.04 7.10 12.95
N ARG A 154 12.05 6.29 12.55
CA ARG A 154 11.35 5.40 13.49
C ARG A 154 12.28 4.37 14.13
N ILE A 155 13.23 3.83 13.37
CA ILE A 155 14.25 2.92 13.90
C ILE A 155 15.14 3.66 14.90
N GLU A 156 15.63 4.84 14.55
CA GLU A 156 16.47 5.67 15.44
C GLU A 156 15.74 5.99 16.75
N ASP A 157 14.49 6.44 16.66
CA ASP A 157 13.64 6.74 17.81
C ASP A 157 13.41 5.50 18.69
N ALA A 158 13.21 4.33 18.07
CA ALA A 158 13.00 3.07 18.78
C ALA A 158 14.28 2.54 19.46
N ILE A 159 15.47 2.77 18.91
CA ILE A 159 16.75 2.33 19.51
C ILE A 159 17.34 3.36 20.49
N SER A 160 16.89 4.61 20.44
CA SER A 160 17.36 5.72 21.29
C SER A 160 17.28 5.41 22.79
N PRO A 161 16.20 4.77 23.32
CA PRO A 161 16.13 4.38 24.72
C PRO A 161 17.18 3.33 25.10
N TYR A 162 17.40 2.32 24.26
CA TYR A 162 18.39 1.25 24.54
C TYR A 162 19.81 1.80 24.56
N THR A 163 20.15 2.69 23.62
CA THR A 163 21.46 3.34 23.59
C THR A 163 21.68 4.26 24.80
N ARG A 164 20.65 4.98 25.26
CA ARG A 164 20.72 5.74 26.52
C ARG A 164 20.87 4.84 27.74
N PHE A 165 20.11 3.76 27.81
CA PHE A 165 20.16 2.80 28.91
C PHE A 165 21.55 2.17 29.04
N ILE A 166 22.11 1.67 27.94
CA ILE A 166 23.45 1.03 27.95
C ILE A 166 24.50 2.03 28.46
N ARG A 167 24.46 3.29 28.00
CA ARG A 167 25.40 4.32 28.48
C ARG A 167 25.26 4.58 29.99
N ALA A 168 24.02 4.68 30.48
CA ALA A 168 23.77 4.87 31.90
C ALA A 168 24.28 3.68 32.73
N GLU A 169 24.06 2.46 32.23
CA GLU A 169 24.50 1.23 32.89
C GLU A 169 26.03 1.09 32.89
N THR A 170 26.70 1.42 31.78
CA THR A 170 28.16 1.46 31.72
C THR A 170 28.73 2.44 32.76
N ASN A 171 28.20 3.66 32.82
CA ASN A 171 28.63 4.66 33.81
C ASN A 171 28.38 4.18 35.25
N ASN A 172 27.27 3.48 35.50
CA ASN A 172 26.97 2.91 36.80
C ASN A 172 27.96 1.81 37.20
N ILE A 173 28.27 0.90 36.27
CA ILE A 173 29.26 -0.17 36.49
C ILE A 173 30.64 0.42 36.77
N GLU A 174 31.06 1.45 36.02
CA GLU A 174 32.34 2.14 36.25
C GLU A 174 32.39 2.77 37.65
N LYS A 175 31.28 3.37 38.09
CA LYS A 175 31.17 3.94 39.44
C LYS A 175 31.27 2.86 40.52
N ILE A 176 30.53 1.77 40.38
CA ILE A 176 30.57 0.63 41.31
C ILE A 176 31.99 0.04 41.37
N GLN A 177 32.67 -0.07 40.23
CA GLN A 177 34.05 -0.56 40.17
C GLN A 177 35.03 0.38 40.89
N ALA A 178 34.83 1.70 40.78
CA ALA A 178 35.63 2.68 41.51
C ALA A 178 35.41 2.60 43.02
N GLU A 179 34.15 2.52 43.47
CA GLU A 179 33.79 2.36 44.89
C GLU A 179 34.36 1.05 45.47
N LEU A 180 34.27 -0.06 44.73
CA LEU A 180 34.82 -1.35 45.16
C LEU A 180 36.35 -1.32 45.29
N LYS A 181 37.03 -0.59 44.39
CA LYS A 181 38.47 -0.40 44.44
C LYS A 181 38.87 0.45 45.65
N GLU A 182 38.12 1.51 45.95
CA GLU A 182 38.33 2.35 47.12
C GLU A 182 38.15 1.57 48.43
N ALA A 183 37.04 0.84 48.57
CA ALA A 183 36.79 -0.01 49.72
C ALA A 183 37.86 -1.09 49.91
N SER A 184 38.36 -1.68 48.80
CA SER A 184 39.47 -2.64 48.86
C SER A 184 40.75 -2.00 49.40
N VAL A 185 41.06 -0.77 48.98
CA VAL A 185 42.23 -0.03 49.48
C VAL A 185 42.08 0.32 50.97
N GLU A 186 40.89 0.73 51.41
CA GLU A 186 40.61 0.99 52.83
C GLU A 186 40.80 -0.26 53.70
N ILE A 187 40.29 -1.41 53.25
CA ILE A 187 40.47 -2.70 53.95
C ILE A 187 41.96 -3.03 54.07
N TYR A 188 42.74 -2.89 52.99
CA TYR A 188 44.19 -3.13 53.01
C TYR A 188 44.91 -2.21 53.99
N LYS A 189 44.51 -0.94 54.06
CA LYS A 189 45.09 0.05 54.98
C LYS A 189 44.78 -0.29 56.44
N LEU A 190 43.54 -0.66 56.75
CA LEU A 190 43.15 -1.09 58.10
C LEU A 190 43.88 -2.38 58.52
N GLN A 191 44.07 -3.33 57.60
CA GLN A 191 44.87 -4.52 57.87
C GLN A 191 46.33 -4.17 58.22
N THR A 192 46.96 -3.27 57.47
CA THR A 192 48.35 -2.87 57.77
C THR A 192 48.47 -2.11 59.09
N GLU A 193 47.47 -1.31 59.44
CA GLU A 193 47.43 -0.58 60.72
C GLU A 193 47.32 -1.55 61.91
N VAL A 194 46.47 -2.58 61.80
CA VAL A 194 46.34 -3.64 62.82
C VAL A 194 47.60 -4.50 62.94
N GLU A 195 48.26 -4.85 61.83
CA GLU A 195 49.52 -5.62 61.87
C GLU A 195 50.70 -4.82 62.44
N SER A 196 50.61 -3.49 62.47
CA SER A 196 51.65 -2.60 62.99
C SER A 196 51.55 -2.30 64.50
N TRP A 197 50.46 -2.73 65.15
CA TRP A 197 50.22 -2.65 66.59
C TRP A 197 50.69 -3.92 67.32
#